data_AF-A0A4Q2R9C3-F1
#
_entry.id   AF-A0A4Q2R9C3-F1
#
_cell.length_a   1.000
_cell.length_b   1.000
_cell.length_c   1.000
_cell.angle_alpha   90.00
_cell.angle_beta   90.00
_cell.angle_gamma   90.00
#
_symmetry.space_group_name_H-M   'P 1'
#
loop_
_entity.id
_entity.type
_entity.pdbx_description
1 polymer ?
#
loop_
_entity_poly.entity_id
_entity_poly.type
_entity_poly.pdbx_seq_one_letter_code
_entity_poly.pdbx_strand_id
1 'polypeptide(L)' 'MQVALGAAIALALATAGCESTKNPYDPDKPLDKMTKEEWCAYYAFYLTNPNIGEGTRASATKQMRNRGCPGVA' A
#
# COMPACT_ATOMS: atom_id res chain seq x y z
N MET A 1 38.26 16.53 -25.07
CA MET A 1 36.87 17.02 -24.95
C MET A 1 35.95 15.95 -25.51
N GLN A 2 35.21 15.25 -24.67
CA GLN A 2 34.11 14.38 -25.09
C GLN A 2 32.98 14.60 -24.07
N VAL A 3 31.85 15.11 -24.56
CA VAL A 3 30.66 15.38 -23.76
C VAL A 3 29.57 14.43 -24.23
N ALA A 4 28.92 13.81 -23.24
CA ALA A 4 27.56 13.29 -23.23
C ALA A 4 27.19 12.17 -24.22
N LEU A 5 26.64 11.07 -23.69
CA LEU A 5 25.19 10.85 -23.54
C LEU A 5 24.96 9.35 -23.37
N GLY A 6 24.32 8.92 -22.27
CA GLY A 6 23.97 7.50 -22.12
C GLY A 6 23.54 7.08 -20.72
N ALA A 7 22.55 7.74 -20.15
CA ALA A 7 21.79 7.16 -19.04
C ALA A 7 20.88 6.06 -19.59
N ALA A 8 21.35 4.82 -19.59
CA ALA A 8 20.51 3.65 -19.83
C ALA A 8 20.26 2.95 -18.49
N ILE A 9 19.03 3.11 -18.04
CA ILE A 9 18.42 2.57 -16.84
C ILE A 9 18.70 1.06 -16.77
N ALA A 10 19.55 0.63 -15.83
CA ALA A 10 19.65 -0.77 -15.47
C ALA A 10 18.35 -1.17 -14.80
N LEU A 11 17.55 -1.96 -15.54
CA LEU A 11 16.29 -2.53 -15.12
C LEU A 11 16.46 -3.24 -13.78
N ALA A 12 15.74 -2.75 -12.78
CA ALA A 12 15.63 -3.29 -11.45
C ALA A 12 14.98 -4.68 -11.46
N LEU A 13 15.79 -5.74 -11.46
CA LEU A 13 15.35 -7.09 -11.12
C LEU A 13 16.48 -7.80 -10.37
N ALA A 14 16.58 -7.59 -9.05
CA ALA A 14 17.06 -8.59 -8.08
C ALA A 14 17.31 -7.93 -6.70
N THR A 15 16.25 -7.55 -6.00
CA THR A 15 16.27 -7.53 -4.52
C THR A 15 15.05 -8.29 -4.00
N ALA A 16 14.82 -9.48 -4.54
CA ALA A 16 14.08 -10.51 -3.83
C ALA A 16 15.02 -11.07 -2.75
N GLY A 17 14.86 -10.61 -1.50
CA GLY A 17 15.51 -11.22 -0.33
C GLY A 17 16.23 -10.22 0.58
N CYS A 18 15.47 -9.63 1.52
CA CYS A 18 15.87 -9.26 2.89
C CYS A 18 14.71 -8.47 3.51
N GLU A 19 13.80 -9.17 4.19
CA GLU A 19 13.74 -9.09 5.66
C GLU A 19 13.34 -7.71 6.20
N SER A 20 12.04 -7.53 6.31
CA SER A 20 11.45 -7.51 7.65
C SER A 20 10.00 -7.91 7.49
N THR A 21 9.50 -8.70 8.43
CA THR A 21 8.08 -8.82 8.76
C THR A 21 7.57 -7.46 9.26
N LYS A 22 7.72 -6.43 8.43
CA LYS A 22 7.22 -5.08 8.69
C LYS A 22 5.74 -5.19 8.42
N ASN A 23 4.95 -4.95 9.46
CA ASN A 23 3.52 -4.74 9.33
C ASN A 23 3.32 -3.82 8.11
N PRO A 24 2.45 -4.16 7.13
CA PRO A 24 2.38 -3.45 5.85
C PRO A 24 1.86 -2.01 5.99
N TYR A 25 1.61 -1.57 7.22
CA TYR A 25 1.32 -0.22 7.65
C TYR A 25 1.90 -0.02 9.07
N ASP A 26 2.20 1.23 9.41
CA ASP A 26 2.56 1.63 10.77
C ASP A 26 1.26 1.89 11.58
N PRO A 27 1.02 1.17 12.69
CA PRO A 27 -0.22 1.30 13.47
C PRO A 27 -0.31 2.60 14.29
N ASP A 28 0.82 3.23 14.61
CA ASP A 28 0.89 4.48 15.36
C ASP A 28 0.78 5.71 14.45
N LYS A 29 0.93 5.50 13.13
CA LYS A 29 0.80 6.55 12.12
C LYS A 29 -0.68 6.89 11.88
N PRO A 30 -1.08 8.16 12.02
CA PRO A 30 -2.46 8.55 11.74
C PRO A 30 -2.80 8.38 10.25
N LEU A 31 -4.06 8.02 9.96
CA LEU A 31 -4.54 7.67 8.61
C LEU A 31 -4.31 8.78 7.56
N ASP A 32 -4.32 10.06 7.95
CA ASP A 32 -4.06 11.19 7.04
C ASP A 32 -2.57 11.33 6.65
N LYS A 33 -1.67 10.72 7.43
CA LYS A 33 -0.23 10.71 7.17
C LYS A 33 0.23 9.45 6.43
N MET A 34 -0.62 8.42 6.37
CA MET A 34 -0.31 7.18 5.65
C MET A 34 -0.17 7.44 4.14
N THR A 35 0.80 6.75 3.53
CA THR A 35 0.85 6.64 2.07
C THR A 35 -0.39 5.88 1.58
N LYS A 36 -0.62 5.92 0.27
CA LYS A 36 -1.70 5.14 -0.33
C LYS A 36 -1.53 3.64 -0.03
N GLU A 37 -0.31 3.09 -0.15
CA GLU A 37 -0.08 1.67 0.13
C GLU A 37 -0.36 1.30 1.58
N GLU A 38 0.16 2.08 2.54
CA GLU A 38 -0.06 1.86 3.99
C GLU A 38 -1.54 1.92 4.32
N TRP A 39 -2.25 2.93 3.80
CA TRP A 39 -3.68 3.10 4.04
C TRP A 39 -4.50 1.93 3.48
N CYS A 40 -4.16 1.45 2.27
CA CYS A 40 -4.83 0.30 1.67
C CYS A 40 -4.55 -0.99 2.45
N ALA A 41 -3.31 -1.18 2.94
CA ALA A 41 -2.96 -2.34 3.76
C ALA A 41 -3.67 -2.34 5.11
N TYR A 42 -3.77 -1.17 5.77
CA TYR A 42 -4.54 -0.98 6.99
C TYR A 42 -6.01 -1.40 6.79
N TYR A 43 -6.67 -0.88 5.76
CA TYR A 43 -8.08 -1.20 5.52
C TYR A 43 -8.31 -2.65 5.09
N ALA A 44 -7.38 -3.24 4.33
CA ALA A 44 -7.41 -4.65 4.01
C ALA A 44 -7.38 -5.52 5.28
N PHE A 45 -6.50 -5.20 6.23
CA PHE A 45 -6.45 -5.87 7.54
C PHE A 45 -7.71 -5.60 8.36
N TYR A 46 -8.14 -4.34 8.46
CA TYR A 46 -9.37 -3.94 9.16
C TYR A 46 -10.59 -4.74 8.69
N LEU A 47 -10.73 -4.93 7.37
CA LEU A 47 -11.82 -5.70 6.76
C LEU A 47 -11.79 -7.20 7.07
N THR A 48 -10.67 -7.76 7.55
CA THR A 48 -10.62 -9.16 7.99
C THR A 48 -11.29 -9.38 9.35
N ASN A 49 -11.46 -8.33 10.16
CA ASN A 49 -12.11 -8.43 11.46
C ASN A 49 -13.58 -8.88 11.26
N PRO A 50 -14.05 -9.98 11.87
CA PRO A 50 -15.45 -10.40 11.74
C PRO A 50 -16.42 -9.49 12.51
N ASN A 51 -15.94 -8.73 13.50
CA ASN A 51 -16.76 -7.93 14.40
C ASN A 51 -17.16 -6.55 13.85
N ILE A 52 -16.62 -6.15 12.69
CA ILE A 52 -17.04 -4.92 12.02
C ILE A 52 -18.38 -5.14 11.32
N GLY A 53 -19.34 -4.28 11.66
CA GLY A 53 -20.68 -4.29 11.08
C GLY A 53 -20.68 -4.03 9.57
N GLU A 54 -21.70 -4.56 8.89
CA GLU A 54 -21.79 -4.54 7.42
C GLU A 54 -21.77 -3.12 6.84
N GLY A 55 -22.44 -2.15 7.48
CA GLY A 55 -22.42 -0.75 7.03
C GLY A 55 -21.01 -0.14 7.06
N THR A 56 -20.23 -0.44 8.10
CA THR A 56 -18.85 0.00 8.23
C THR A 56 -17.95 -0.69 7.20
N ARG A 57 -18.19 -1.98 6.97
CA ARG A 57 -17.49 -2.79 5.96
C ARG A 57 -17.72 -2.21 4.56
N ALA A 58 -18.97 -1.90 4.20
CA ALA A 58 -19.32 -1.29 2.92
C ALA A 58 -18.70 0.11 2.74
N SER A 59 -18.71 0.94 3.80
CA SER A 59 -18.07 2.27 3.77
C SER A 59 -16.56 2.17 3.56
N ALA A 60 -15.89 1.28 4.28
CA ALA A 60 -14.45 1.00 4.12
C ALA A 60 -14.11 0.54 2.71
N THR A 61 -14.84 -0.43 2.17
CA THR A 61 -14.66 -0.92 0.79
C THR A 61 -14.85 0.19 -0.24
N LYS A 62 -15.87 1.05 -0.08
CA LYS A 62 -16.09 2.21 -0.96
C LYS A 62 -14.91 3.19 -0.92
N GLN A 63 -14.38 3.47 0.27
CA GLN A 63 -13.22 4.35 0.43
C GLN A 63 -11.97 3.75 -0.23
N MET A 64 -11.74 2.44 -0.06
CA MET A 64 -10.66 1.73 -0.73
C MET A 64 -10.77 1.81 -2.26
N ARG A 65 -11.98 1.63 -2.81
CA ARG A 65 -12.21 1.77 -4.26
C ARG A 65 -11.92 3.18 -4.75
N ASN A 66 -12.42 4.20 -4.04
CA ASN A 66 -12.22 5.60 -4.40
C ASN A 66 -10.74 6.02 -4.36
N ARG A 67 -9.96 5.44 -3.45
CA ARG A 67 -8.52 5.69 -3.32
C ARG A 67 -7.69 4.80 -4.26
N GLY A 68 -8.33 3.88 -4.98
CA GLY A 68 -7.72 2.97 -5.95
C GLY A 68 -6.83 1.92 -5.30
N CYS A 69 -7.28 1.33 -4.19
CA CYS A 69 -6.59 0.22 -3.54
C CYS A 69 -6.67 -1.06 -4.39
N PRO A 70 -5.58 -1.84 -4.48
CA PRO A 70 -5.59 -3.12 -5.17
C PRO A 70 -6.52 -4.13 -4.47
N GLY A 71 -7.18 -5.00 -5.24
CA GLY A 71 -8.01 -6.08 -4.71
C GLY A 71 -9.42 -5.69 -4.26
N VAL A 72 -9.83 -4.42 -4.44
CA VAL A 72 -11.19 -3.95 -4.23
C VAL A 72 -11.81 -3.65 -5.59
N ALA A 73 -12.35 -4.70 -6.22
CA ALA A 73 -13.07 -4.63 -7.49
C ALA A 73 -14.54 -4.24 -7.28
#